data_AF-A0A817LZZ3-F1
#
_entry.id   AF-A0A817LZZ3-F1
#
_cell.length_a   1.000
_cell.length_b   1.000
_cell.length_c   1.000
_cell.angle_alpha   90.00
_cell.angle_beta   90.00
_cell.angle_gamma   90.00
#
_symmetry.space_group_name_H-M   'P 1'
#
loop_
_entity.id
_entity.type
_entity.pdbx_description
1 polymer ?
#
loop_
_entity_poly.entity_id
_entity_poly.type
_entity_poly.pdbx_seq_one_letter_code
_entity_poly.pdbx_strand_id
1 'polypeptide(L)'
;MLLLLIIAGFQTSSAALSFFIYLIRKYPRVQKKTEIKLKNNENNQNLTMVRLYWLIYLDAIINEVLRFTSPSIGTNRKLMADYHLP
;
A
#
# COMPACT_ATOMS: atom_id res chain seq x y z
N MET A 1 14.56 -15.49 14.27
CA MET A 1 13.14 -15.22 13.93
C MET A 1 12.79 -13.73 13.99
N LEU A 2 13.09 -13.02 15.10
CA LEU A 2 12.79 -11.58 15.27
C LEU A 2 13.41 -10.67 14.19
N LEU A 3 14.70 -10.84 13.87
CA LEU A 3 15.42 -10.01 12.91
C LEU A 3 14.75 -10.01 11.52
N LEU A 4 14.27 -11.17 11.08
CA LEU A 4 13.60 -11.32 9.79
C LEU A 4 12.27 -10.55 9.76
N LEU A 5 11.48 -10.58 10.84
CA LEU A 5 10.23 -9.83 10.95
C LEU A 5 10.48 -8.31 10.91
N ILE A 6 11.52 -7.84 11.60
CA ILE A 6 11.87 -6.42 11.62
C ILE A 6 12.33 -5.96 10.23
N ILE A 7 13.25 -6.68 9.59
CA ILE A 7 13.78 -6.29 8.27
C ILE A 7 12.70 -6.37 7.20
N ALA A 8 11.95 -7.46 7.15
CA ALA A 8 10.90 -7.65 6.15
C ALA A 8 9.81 -6.56 6.26
N GLY A 9 9.37 -6.27 7.49
CA GLY A 9 8.39 -5.22 7.75
C GLY A 9 8.94 -3.82 7.44
N PHE A 10 10.19 -3.54 7.83
CA PHE A 10 10.80 -2.22 7.65
C PHE A 10 11.09 -1.91 6.18
N GLN A 11 11.82 -2.76 5.46
CA GLN A 11 12.27 -2.46 4.10
C GLN A 11 11.11 -2.32 3.12
N THR A 12 10.14 -3.25 3.16
CA THR A 12 9.00 -3.23 2.23
C THR A 12 8.05 -2.06 2.51
N SER A 13 7.75 -1.80 3.78
CA SER A 13 6.82 -0.72 4.17
C SER A 13 7.44 0.67 3.97
N SER A 14 8.72 0.85 4.31
CA SER A 14 9.40 2.14 4.09
C SER A 14 9.45 2.49 2.60
N ALA A 15 9.81 1.53 1.73
CA ALA A 15 9.81 1.74 0.29
C ALA A 15 8.41 2.10 -0.24
N ALA A 16 7.37 1.36 0.16
CA ALA A 16 5.99 1.64 -0.24
C ALA A 16 5.54 3.06 0.16
N LEU A 17 5.85 3.49 1.39
CA LEU A 17 5.51 4.84 1.88
C LEU A 17 6.29 5.94 1.14
N SER A 18 7.59 5.74 0.88
CA SER A 18 8.39 6.68 0.11
C SER A 18 7.83 6.90 -1.29
N PHE A 19 7.47 5.80 -1.99
CA PHE A 19 6.85 5.91 -3.31
C PHE A 19 5.46 6.51 -3.27
N PHE A 20 4.65 6.20 -2.25
CA PHE A 20 3.34 6.82 -2.05
C PHE A 20 3.45 8.35 -1.95
N ILE A 21 4.37 8.86 -1.11
CA ILE A 21 4.58 10.31 -0.94
C ILE A 21 5.03 10.93 -2.27
N TYR A 22 5.98 10.30 -2.96
CA TYR A 22 6.46 10.75 -4.25
C TYR A 22 5.35 10.83 -5.30
N LEU A 23 4.55 9.77 -5.44
CA LEU A 23 3.47 9.69 -6.43
C LEU A 23 2.32 10.65 -6.11
N ILE A 24 1.93 10.79 -4.84
CA ILE A 24 0.90 11.77 -4.45
C ILE A 24 1.34 13.19 -4.80
N ARG A 25 2.61 13.53 -4.54
CA ARG A 25 3.11 14.87 -4.87
C ARG A 25 3.16 15.10 -6.39
N LYS A 26 3.47 14.07 -7.17
CA LYS A 26 3.48 14.10 -8.64
C LYS A 26 2.07 14.23 -9.24
N TYR A 27 1.04 13.73 -8.56
CA TYR A 27 -0.36 13.76 -9.01
C TYR A 27 -1.25 14.63 -8.11
N PRO A 28 -1.17 15.97 -8.20
CA PRO A 28 -1.90 16.89 -7.31
C PRO A 28 -3.43 16.72 -7.36
N ARG A 29 -3.98 16.25 -8.48
CA ARG A 29 -5.41 15.92 -8.61
C ARG A 29 -5.82 14.77 -7.67
N VAL A 30 -4.97 13.76 -7.53
CA VAL A 30 -5.20 12.62 -6.63
C VAL A 30 -5.09 13.10 -5.19
N GLN A 31 -4.05 13.87 -4.87
CA GLN A 31 -3.87 14.48 -3.55
C GLN A 31 -5.11 15.26 -3.09
N LYS A 32 -5.59 16.20 -3.91
CA LYS A 32 -6.77 17.02 -3.57
C LYS A 32 -8.03 16.17 -3.38
N LYS A 33 -8.21 15.12 -4.18
CA LYS A 33 -9.34 14.20 -4.05
C LYS A 33 -9.26 13.37 -2.76
N THR A 34 -8.07 12.97 -2.35
CA THR A 34 -7.83 12.28 -1.08
C THR A 34 -8.15 13.20 0.09
N GLU A 35 -7.65 14.44 0.09
CA GLU A 35 -7.92 15.43 1.14
C GLU A 35 -9.42 15.70 1.32
N ILE A 36 -10.18 15.85 0.22
CA ILE A 36 -11.63 16.03 0.28
C ILE A 36 -12.31 14.81 0.93
N LYS A 37 -11.90 13.60 0.56
CA LYS A 37 -12.49 12.36 1.10
C LYS A 37 -12.15 12.13 2.57
N LEU A 38 -10.96 12.54 3.02
CA LEU A 38 -10.58 12.53 4.42
C LEU A 38 -11.38 13.57 5.20
N LYS A 39 -11.47 14.82 4.74
CA LYS A 39 -12.24 15.88 5.40
C LYS A 39 -13.72 15.53 5.53
N ASN A 40 -14.32 14.93 4.50
CA ASN A 40 -15.71 14.46 4.58
C ASN A 40 -15.90 13.31 5.58
N ASN A 41 -14.84 12.58 5.93
CA ASN A 41 -14.84 11.57 6.98
C ASN A 41 -14.48 12.15 8.35
N GLU A 42 -13.92 13.37 8.45
CA GLU A 42 -13.50 14.06 9.68
C GLU A 42 -14.67 14.73 10.40
N ASN A 43 -15.68 13.95 10.79
CA ASN A 43 -16.56 14.35 11.89
C ASN A 43 -15.81 14.17 13.23
N ASN A 44 -14.79 14.99 13.52
CA ASN A 44 -14.11 15.22 14.83
C ASN A 44 -13.88 14.04 15.81
N GLN A 45 -13.96 12.80 15.35
CA GLN A 45 -13.79 11.60 16.14
C GLN A 45 -12.44 10.97 15.80
N ASN A 46 -11.84 10.33 16.79
CA ASN A 46 -10.55 9.65 16.68
C ASN A 46 -10.53 8.66 15.51
N LEU A 47 -9.35 8.48 14.90
CA LEU A 47 -9.14 7.48 13.85
C LEU A 47 -9.28 6.07 14.46
N THR A 48 -10.44 5.44 14.27
CA THR A 48 -10.69 4.04 14.69
C THR A 48 -10.37 3.07 13.56
N MET A 49 -9.97 1.83 13.88
CA MET A 49 -9.75 0.75 12.90
C MET A 49 -10.93 0.57 11.94
N VAL A 50 -12.16 0.64 12.44
CA VAL A 50 -13.39 0.56 11.63
C VAL A 50 -13.42 1.67 10.58
N ARG A 51 -13.00 2.88 10.93
CA ARG A 51 -13.02 4.03 10.02
C ARG A 51 -11.88 3.97 9.01
N LEU A 52 -10.74 3.39 9.37
CA LEU A 52 -9.66 3.09 8.42
C LEU A 52 -10.15 2.18 7.29
N TYR A 53 -10.95 1.17 7.62
CA TYR A 53 -11.54 0.26 6.63
C TYR A 53 -12.47 0.98 5.63
N TRP A 54 -13.16 2.04 6.05
CA TRP A 54 -14.03 2.84 5.19
C TRP A 54 -13.29 3.79 4.24
N LEU A 55 -11.96 3.91 4.34
CA LEU A 55 -11.13 4.73 3.45
C LEU A 55 -10.84 4.00 2.12
N ILE A 56 -11.89 3.57 1.42
CA ILE A 56 -11.83 2.79 0.17
C ILE A 56 -10.93 3.46 -0.89
N TYR A 57 -10.94 4.79 -0.94
CA TYR A 57 -10.12 5.53 -1.89
C TYR A 57 -8.63 5.54 -1.54
N LEU A 58 -8.29 5.56 -0.24
CA LEU A 58 -6.91 5.47 0.19
C LEU A 58 -6.36 4.07 -0.12
N ASP A 59 -7.15 3.03 0.14
CA ASP A 59 -6.79 1.65 -0.22
C ASP A 59 -6.56 1.49 -1.73
N ALA A 60 -7.44 2.06 -2.55
CA ALA A 60 -7.25 2.10 -4.01
C ALA A 60 -5.94 2.80 -4.42
N ILE A 61 -5.54 3.88 -3.74
CA ILE A 61 -4.26 4.56 -4.01
C ILE A 61 -3.08 3.67 -3.63
N ILE A 62 -3.13 3.01 -2.47
CA ILE A 62 -2.05 2.12 -2.03
C ILE A 62 -1.86 0.97 -3.04
N ASN A 63 -2.96 0.38 -3.51
CA ASN A 63 -2.93 -0.66 -4.54
C ASN A 63 -2.31 -0.15 -5.85
N GLU A 64 -2.67 1.05 -6.31
CA GLU A 64 -2.06 1.64 -7.51
C GLU A 64 -0.56 1.97 -7.30
N VAL A 65 -0.18 2.47 -6.13
CA VAL A 65 1.24 2.69 -5.80
C VAL A 65 2.01 1.38 -5.87
N LEU A 66 1.51 0.30 -5.27
CA LEU A 66 2.16 -1.01 -5.33
C LEU A 66 2.20 -1.59 -6.75
N ARG A 67 1.18 -1.31 -7.58
CA ARG A 67 1.17 -1.68 -9.00
C ARG A 67 2.27 -0.97 -9.81
N PHE A 68 2.51 0.32 -9.54
CA PHE A 68 3.53 1.10 -10.25
C PHE A 68 4.94 0.88 -9.71
N THR A 69 5.07 0.76 -8.39
CA THR A 69 6.36 0.70 -7.69
C THR A 69 6.34 -0.45 -6.70
N SER A 70 6.23 -1.67 -7.21
CA SER A 70 6.28 -2.89 -6.38
C SER A 70 7.63 -2.95 -5.67
N PRO A 71 7.68 -2.98 -4.32
CA PRO A 71 8.93 -3.14 -3.57
C PRO A 71 9.60 -4.50 -3.79
N SER A 72 8.85 -5.47 -4.33
CA SER A 72 9.33 -6.83 -4.62
C SER A 72 9.37 -7.07 -6.13
N ILE A 73 10.50 -7.58 -6.61
CA ILE A 73 10.74 -7.89 -8.03
C ILE A 73 9.93 -9.12 -8.47
N GLY A 74 9.57 -10.00 -7.55
CA GLY A 74 8.79 -11.20 -7.83
C GLY A 74 8.94 -12.25 -6.76
N THR A 75 8.28 -13.38 -6.96
CA THR A 75 8.33 -14.51 -6.03
C THR A 75 8.98 -15.71 -6.69
N ASN A 76 10.00 -16.28 -6.04
CA ASN A 76 10.59 -17.54 -6.49
C ASN A 76 9.68 -18.72 -6.06
N ARG A 77 9.55 -19.70 -6.95
CA ARG A 77 8.83 -20.96 -6.72
C ARG A 77 9.74 -22.11 -7.17
N LYS A 78 9.68 -23.24 -6.45
CA LYS A 78 10.36 -24.48 -6.83
C LYS A 78 9.30 -25.56 -7.01
N LEU A 79 9.32 -26.24 -8.16
CA LEU A 79 8.45 -27.40 -8.41
C LEU A 79 8.80 -28.52 -7.42
N MET A 80 7.77 -29.07 -6.76
CA MET A 80 7.92 -30.21 -5.87
C MET A 80 7.57 -31.55 -6.54
N ALA A 81 6.91 -31.50 -7.70
CA ALA A 81 6.57 -32.63 -8.56
C ALA A 81 6.39 -32.12 -9.99
N ASP A 82 6.44 -33.03 -10.97
CA ASP A 82 6.25 -32.71 -12.38
C ASP A 82 4.81 -32.23 -12.64
N TYR A 83 4.69 -31.09 -13.34
CA TYR A 83 3.42 -30.46 -13.67
C TYR A 83 3.45 -29.96 -15.11
N HIS A 84 2.41 -30.27 -15.88
CA HIS A 84 2.21 -29.71 -17.22
C HIS A 84 1.39 -28.42 -17.12
N LEU A 85 1.99 -27.32 -17.57
CA LEU A 85 1.27 -26.05 -17.72
C LEU A 85 0.27 -26.18 -18.89
N PRO A 86 -0.96 -25.63 -18.74
CA PRO A 86 -1.94 -25.59 -19.82
C PRO A 86 -1.48 -24.72 -21.00
#